data_AF-A0A3S3NMX4-F1
#
_entry.id   AF-A0A3S3NMX4-F1
#
_cell.length_a   1.000
_cell.length_b   1.000
_cell.length_c   1.000
_cell.angle_alpha   90.00
_cell.angle_beta   90.00
_cell.angle_gamma   90.00
#
_symmetry.space_group_name_H-M   'P 1'
#
loop_
_entity.id
_entity.type
_entity.pdbx_description
1 polymer ?
#
loop_
_entity_poly.entity_id
_entity_poly.type
_entity_poly.pdbx_seq_one_letter_code
_entity_poly.pdbx_strand_id
1 'polypeptide(L)'
;MINIRFYDADQFPADYRDDAFVTLRGSANRADPAGYKVVRVTFENGEPNGKEDFLTGFLSEDGKSEFGRLAGLAIAQDGSLLVSEDTNGVIYKITPQAGG
;
A
#
# COMPACT_ATOMS: atom_id res chain seq x y z
N MET A 1 -11.06 0.72 -2.77
CA MET A 1 -9.85 1.48 -3.13
C MET A 1 -10.11 2.94 -2.76
N ILE A 2 -9.13 3.63 -2.17
CA ILE A 2 -9.31 5.05 -1.83
C ILE A 2 -8.21 5.94 -2.39
N ASN A 3 -7.04 5.37 -2.66
CA ASN A 3 -5.96 6.10 -3.30
C ASN A 3 -5.17 5.17 -4.21
N ILE A 4 -4.62 5.76 -5.28
CA ILE A 4 -3.64 5.16 -6.17
C ILE A 4 -2.50 6.15 -6.35
N ARG A 5 -1.25 5.66 -6.28
CA ARG A 5 -0.06 6.47 -6.54
C ARG A 5 0.95 5.68 -7.36
N PHE A 6 1.30 6.20 -8.52
CA PHE A 6 2.44 5.70 -9.29
C PHE A 6 3.74 6.09 -8.61
N TYR A 7 4.70 5.17 -8.60
CA TYR A 7 5.99 5.37 -7.99
C TYR A 7 7.00 5.90 -9.01
N ASP A 8 7.37 7.16 -8.84
CA ASP A 8 8.20 7.94 -9.77
C ASP A 8 9.55 8.37 -9.14
N ALA A 9 9.96 7.74 -8.03
CA ALA A 9 11.18 8.08 -7.30
C ALA A 9 12.26 6.98 -7.38
N ASP A 10 13.44 7.26 -6.83
CA ASP A 10 14.63 6.42 -6.96
C ASP A 10 15.01 5.62 -5.68
N GLN A 11 14.27 5.78 -4.58
CA GLN A 11 14.65 5.14 -3.31
C GLN A 11 14.44 3.62 -3.31
N PHE A 12 13.29 3.14 -3.79
CA PHE A 12 13.00 1.71 -3.96
C PHE A 12 13.78 1.11 -5.13
N PRO A 13 13.95 -0.23 -5.19
CA PRO A 13 14.58 -0.90 -6.33
C PRO A 13 13.97 -0.49 -7.67
N ALA A 14 14.77 -0.48 -8.73
CA ALA A 14 14.37 0.03 -10.04
C ALA A 14 13.07 -0.57 -10.58
N ASP A 15 12.82 -1.85 -10.31
CA ASP A 15 11.63 -2.57 -10.76
C ASP A 15 10.32 -2.00 -10.19
N TYR A 16 10.36 -1.22 -9.10
CA TYR A 16 9.17 -0.55 -8.55
C TYR A 16 8.79 0.72 -9.31
N ARG A 17 9.68 1.25 -10.15
CA ARG A 17 9.42 2.47 -10.91
C ARG A 17 8.31 2.21 -11.93
N ASP A 18 7.44 3.21 -12.10
CA ASP A 18 6.28 3.18 -12.99
C ASP A 18 5.17 2.19 -12.60
N ASP A 19 5.35 1.46 -11.49
CA ASP A 19 4.28 0.69 -10.86
C ASP A 19 3.38 1.56 -9.98
N ALA A 20 2.20 1.03 -9.66
CA ALA A 20 1.23 1.73 -8.82
C ALA A 20 1.06 1.07 -7.45
N PHE A 21 1.06 1.88 -6.39
CA PHE A 21 0.58 1.50 -5.08
C PHE A 21 -0.90 1.84 -4.94
N VAL A 22 -1.67 0.94 -4.36
CA VAL A 22 -3.13 1.09 -4.22
C VAL A 22 -3.55 0.77 -2.79
N THR A 23 -4.25 1.70 -2.13
CA THR A 23 -4.83 1.44 -0.80
C THR A 23 -6.15 0.69 -0.91
N LEU A 24 -6.20 -0.47 -0.24
CA LEU A 24 -7.42 -1.22 -0.01
C LEU A 24 -7.86 -0.98 1.43
N ARG A 25 -8.69 0.05 1.65
CA ARG A 25 -9.11 0.51 2.98
C ARG A 25 -9.77 -0.54 3.89
N GLY A 26 -10.32 -1.60 3.33
CA GLY A 26 -11.10 -2.58 4.09
C GLY A 26 -12.61 -2.40 3.90
N SER A 27 -13.30 -3.52 3.76
CA SER A 27 -14.76 -3.59 3.60
C SER A 27 -15.51 -2.95 4.78
N ALA A 28 -16.52 -2.12 4.50
CA ALA A 28 -17.35 -1.53 5.56
C ALA A 28 -18.49 -2.45 6.01
N ASN A 29 -19.07 -3.25 5.10
CA ASN A 29 -20.27 -4.06 5.33
C ASN A 29 -20.18 -5.41 4.59
N ARG A 30 -19.23 -6.27 4.98
CA ARG A 30 -19.14 -7.66 4.49
C ARG A 30 -19.07 -8.63 5.66
N ALA A 31 -19.65 -9.82 5.46
CA ALA A 31 -19.52 -10.94 6.41
C ALA A 31 -18.07 -11.47 6.46
N ASP A 32 -17.41 -11.55 5.29
CA ASP A 32 -15.99 -11.89 5.17
C ASP A 32 -15.18 -10.62 4.87
N PRO A 33 -14.38 -10.11 5.82
CA PRO A 33 -13.62 -8.88 5.63
C PRO A 33 -12.55 -9.02 4.55
N ALA A 34 -12.38 -7.98 3.75
CA ALA A 34 -11.38 -7.95 2.68
C ALA A 34 -10.77 -6.56 2.53
N GLY A 35 -9.50 -6.49 2.13
CA GLY A 35 -8.71 -5.27 2.05
C GLY A 35 -7.72 -5.21 3.20
N TYR A 36 -7.65 -4.05 3.87
CA TYR A 36 -6.73 -3.81 5.00
C TYR A 36 -5.26 -3.94 4.61
N LYS A 37 -4.93 -3.43 3.42
CA LYS A 37 -3.58 -3.51 2.87
C LYS A 37 -3.30 -2.45 1.81
N VAL A 38 -2.02 -2.30 1.49
CA VAL A 38 -1.56 -1.71 0.24
C VAL A 38 -1.14 -2.84 -0.69
N VAL A 39 -1.56 -2.75 -1.95
CA VAL A 39 -1.07 -3.63 -3.01
C VAL A 39 -0.21 -2.83 -3.98
N ARG A 40 0.79 -3.50 -4.56
CA ARG A 40 1.53 -3.01 -5.73
C ARG A 40 0.91 -3.64 -6.97
N VAL A 41 0.61 -2.83 -7.97
CA VAL A 41 0.18 -3.26 -9.30
C VAL A 41 1.37 -3.04 -10.23
N THR A 42 1.84 -4.11 -10.84
CA THR A 42 2.98 -4.07 -11.76
C THR A 42 2.52 -3.74 -13.17
N PHE A 43 3.33 -2.97 -13.91
CA PHE A 43 3.02 -2.54 -15.26
C PHE A 43 4.08 -3.00 -16.27
N GLU A 44 3.62 -3.28 -17.48
CA GLU A 44 4.47 -3.57 -18.63
C GLU A 44 3.87 -2.90 -19.87
N ASN A 45 4.68 -2.09 -20.57
CA ASN A 45 4.24 -1.30 -21.73
C ASN A 45 3.01 -0.40 -21.45
N GLY A 46 2.88 0.11 -20.23
CA GLY A 46 1.76 0.96 -19.81
C GLY A 46 0.49 0.19 -19.44
N GLU A 47 0.49 -1.14 -19.51
CA GLU A 47 -0.64 -2.00 -19.14
C GLU A 47 -0.35 -2.74 -17.82
N PRO A 48 -1.34 -2.88 -16.92
CA PRO A 48 -1.15 -3.64 -15.69
C PRO A 48 -1.00 -5.14 -16.00
N ASN A 49 0.11 -5.74 -15.57
CA ASN A 49 0.41 -7.15 -15.83
C ASN A 49 0.42 -8.04 -14.56
N GLY A 50 0.31 -7.45 -13.37
CA GLY A 50 0.37 -8.19 -12.11
C GLY A 50 -0.08 -7.38 -10.90
N LYS A 51 -0.25 -8.08 -9.77
CA LYS A 51 -0.55 -7.47 -8.47
C LYS A 51 0.03 -8.30 -7.34
N GLU A 52 0.56 -7.64 -6.32
CA GLU A 52 1.10 -8.28 -5.12
C GLU A 52 0.76 -7.49 -3.86
N ASP A 53 0.71 -8.20 -2.73
CA ASP A 53 0.54 -7.59 -1.42
C ASP A 53 1.86 -6.89 -1.04
N PHE A 54 1.78 -5.59 -0.75
CA PHE A 54 2.96 -4.77 -0.44
C PHE A 54 3.06 -4.42 1.06
N LEU A 55 1.94 -4.03 1.67
CA LEU A 55 1.86 -3.73 3.10
C LEU A 55 0.59 -4.36 3.68
N THR A 56 0.75 -5.31 4.60
CA THR A 56 -0.33 -6.10 5.22
C THR A 56 -0.23 -6.06 6.75
N GLY A 57 -1.06 -6.84 7.45
CA GLY A 57 -1.05 -6.92 8.92
C GLY A 57 -2.05 -5.99 9.61
N PHE A 58 -2.97 -5.35 8.87
CA PHE A 58 -3.98 -4.45 9.43
C PHE A 58 -5.32 -5.12 9.71
N LEU A 59 -5.41 -6.43 9.50
CA LEU A 59 -6.54 -7.29 9.84
C LEU A 59 -5.97 -8.52 10.55
N SER A 60 -6.60 -8.94 11.65
CA SER A 60 -6.23 -10.18 12.34
C SER A 60 -6.40 -11.38 11.43
N GLU A 61 -5.62 -12.44 11.67
CA GLU A 61 -5.69 -13.66 10.85
C GLU A 61 -7.08 -14.31 10.84
N ASP A 62 -7.82 -14.18 11.93
CA ASP A 62 -9.20 -14.66 12.05
C ASP A 62 -10.25 -13.69 11.46
N GLY A 63 -9.82 -12.55 10.93
CA GLY A 63 -10.66 -11.53 10.30
C GLY A 63 -11.54 -10.75 11.27
N LYS A 64 -11.40 -10.91 12.59
CA LYS A 64 -12.35 -10.31 13.56
C LYS A 64 -11.95 -8.93 14.07
N SER A 65 -10.68 -8.56 13.93
CA SER A 65 -10.16 -7.28 14.42
C SER A 65 -9.39 -6.55 13.34
N GLU A 66 -9.70 -5.27 13.11
CA GLU A 66 -8.87 -4.38 12.30
C GLU A 66 -7.93 -3.56 13.19
N PHE A 67 -6.73 -3.31 12.70
CA PHE A 67 -5.71 -2.52 13.40
C PHE A 67 -5.46 -1.16 12.72
N GLY A 68 -6.07 -0.92 11.56
CA GLY A 68 -6.04 0.35 10.85
C GLY A 68 -6.64 0.24 9.46
N ARG A 69 -7.11 1.36 8.93
CA ARG A 69 -7.78 1.42 7.62
C ARG A 69 -7.02 2.33 6.67
N LEU A 70 -6.22 1.71 5.80
CA LEU A 70 -5.32 2.41 4.88
C LEU A 70 -6.11 3.34 3.94
N ALA A 71 -5.72 4.61 3.88
CA ALA A 71 -6.46 5.64 3.18
C ALA A 71 -5.59 6.36 2.15
N GLY A 72 -4.57 7.11 2.60
CA GLY A 72 -3.74 7.97 1.76
C GLY A 72 -2.42 7.35 1.33
N LEU A 73 -1.92 7.82 0.17
CA LEU A 73 -0.57 7.54 -0.34
C LEU A 73 0.08 8.84 -0.77
N ALA A 74 1.38 8.98 -0.50
CA ALA A 74 2.22 10.05 -1.03
C ALA A 74 3.67 9.59 -1.16
N ILE A 75 4.43 10.23 -2.06
CA ILE A 75 5.88 10.05 -2.15
C ILE A 75 6.53 11.23 -1.44
N ALA A 76 7.35 10.97 -0.44
CA ALA A 76 8.11 12.00 0.26
C ALA A 76 9.27 12.51 -0.61
N GLN A 77 9.86 13.65 -0.25
CA GLN A 77 10.97 14.25 -1.00
C GLN A 77 12.20 13.35 -1.11
N ASP A 78 12.42 12.47 -0.13
CA ASP A 78 13.52 11.50 -0.16
C ASP A 78 13.20 10.25 -1.00
N GLY A 79 12.00 10.16 -1.57
CA GLY A 79 11.53 9.03 -2.36
C GLY A 79 10.84 7.92 -1.55
N SER A 80 10.64 8.09 -0.24
CA SER A 80 9.93 7.09 0.57
C SER A 80 8.43 7.13 0.32
N LEU A 81 7.77 5.98 0.42
CA LEU A 81 6.31 5.90 0.36
C LEU A 81 5.72 6.22 1.73
N LEU A 82 4.86 7.23 1.79
CA LEU A 82 4.02 7.53 2.95
C LEU A 82 2.67 6.86 2.76
N VAL A 83 2.23 6.13 3.79
CA VAL A 83 0.92 5.47 3.84
C VAL A 83 0.20 5.92 5.09
N SER A 84 -1.01 6.48 4.95
CA SER A 84 -1.83 6.86 6.12
C SER A 84 -2.96 5.87 6.37
N GLU A 85 -3.41 5.80 7.61
CA GLU A 85 -4.65 5.12 7.99
C GLU A 85 -5.55 6.05 8.81
N ASP A 86 -6.88 5.89 8.66
CA ASP A 86 -7.86 6.83 9.23
C ASP A 86 -8.58 6.34 10.50
N THR A 87 -8.27 5.12 10.98
CA THR A 87 -8.84 4.59 12.22
C THR A 87 -8.14 5.18 13.44
N ASN A 88 -6.80 5.30 13.40
CA ASN A 88 -5.99 5.80 14.51
C ASN A 88 -5.23 7.10 14.16
N GLY A 89 -5.29 7.57 12.91
CA GLY A 89 -4.61 8.80 12.46
C GLY A 89 -3.10 8.65 12.30
N VAL A 90 -2.61 7.44 12.02
CA VAL A 90 -1.18 7.12 11.88
C VAL A 90 -0.73 7.29 10.42
N ILE A 91 0.52 7.76 10.25
CA ILE A 91 1.22 7.76 8.97
C ILE A 91 2.48 6.90 9.10
N TYR A 92 2.60 5.91 8.23
CA TYR A 92 3.76 5.04 8.10
C TYR A 92 4.68 5.59 7.00
N LYS A 93 5.98 5.61 7.26
CA LYS A 93 7.02 5.88 6.26
C LYS A 93 7.69 4.56 5.89
N ILE A 94 7.59 4.17 4.63
CA ILE A 94 8.14 2.92 4.12
C ILE A 94 9.44 3.23 3.37
N THR A 95 10.52 2.58 3.79
CA THR A 95 11.84 2.67 3.17
C THR A 95 12.32 1.26 2.85
N PRO A 96 13.16 1.07 1.82
CA PRO A 96 13.82 -0.21 1.61
C PRO A 96 14.64 -0.58 2.84
N GLN A 97 14.75 -1.88 3.11
CA GLN A 97 15.74 -2.34 4.07
C GLN A 97 17.13 -2.02 3.51
N ALA A 98 17.98 -1.36 4.30
CA ALA A 98 19.37 -1.19 3.92
C ALA A 98 19.97 -2.57 3.67
N GLY A 99 20.54 -2.78 2.47
CA GLY A 99 21.23 -4.01 2.14
C GLY A 99 22.32 -4.28 3.17
N GLY A 100 22.33 -5.50 3.71
CA GLY A 100 23.43 -5.99 4.54
C GLY A 100 24.69 -6.24 3.73
#